data_AF-A0A4Q6FZR7-F1
#
_entry.id   AF-A0A4Q6FZR7-F1
#
_cell.length_a   1.000
_cell.length_b   1.000
_cell.length_c   1.000
_cell.angle_alpha   90.00
_cell.angle_beta   90.00
_cell.angle_gamma   90.00
#
_symmetry.space_group_name_H-M   'P 1'
#
loop_
_entity.id
_entity.type
_entity.pdbx_description
1 polymer ?
#
loop_
_entity_poly.entity_id
_entity_poly.type
_entity_poly.pdbx_seq_one_letter_code
_entity_poly.pdbx_strand_id
1 'polypeptide(L)' 'MTTYDAQSTASEFASQLRANHRGGTILVVGHSNTVPDIAAALSQRATEPMPEETFDRLYRVTLAADGTTTLIVDRY' A
#
# COMPACT_ATOMS: atom_id res chain seq x y z
N MET A 1 11.46 -5.49 12.21
CA MET A 1 11.26 -4.57 11.08
C MET A 1 11.93 -5.19 9.87
N THR A 2 11.20 -5.37 8.76
CA THR A 2 11.73 -5.92 7.51
C THR A 2 11.81 -4.78 6.50
N THR A 3 12.97 -4.60 5.88
CA THR A 3 13.15 -3.60 4.82
C THR A 3 12.74 -4.17 3.47
N TYR A 4 12.22 -3.31 2.60
CA TYR A 4 11.96 -3.65 1.19
C TYR A 4 12.76 -2.72 0.30
N ASP A 5 13.01 -3.16 -0.94
CA ASP A 5 13.66 -2.32 -1.94
C ASP A 5 12.64 -1.30 -2.50
N ALA A 6 12.84 -0.03 -2.16
CA ALA A 6 11.99 1.06 -2.65
C ALA A 6 12.18 1.37 -4.15
N GLN A 7 13.20 0.80 -4.80
CA GLN A 7 13.40 0.90 -6.26
C GLN A 7 12.65 -0.20 -7.03
N SER A 8 12.23 -1.28 -6.36
CA SER A 8 11.36 -2.29 -6.95
C SER A 8 10.00 -1.70 -7.27
N THR A 9 9.30 -2.26 -8.26
CA THR A 9 7.98 -1.75 -8.64
C THR A 9 6.96 -2.01 -7.54
N ALA A 10 5.96 -1.12 -7.44
CA ALA A 10 4.86 -1.29 -6.48
C ALA A 10 4.11 -2.63 -6.68
N SER A 11 4.01 -3.12 -7.91
CA SER A 11 3.38 -4.40 -8.25
C SER A 11 4.19 -5.60 -7.73
N GLU A 12 5.51 -5.58 -7.89
CA GLU A 12 6.39 -6.63 -7.35
C GLU A 12 6.31 -6.66 -5.84
N PHE A 13 6.38 -5.50 -5.18
CA PHE A 13 6.28 -5.44 -3.74
C PHE A 13 4.90 -5.88 -3.23
N ALA A 14 3.82 -5.45 -3.87
CA ALA A 14 2.46 -5.91 -3.55
C ALA A 14 2.32 -7.44 -3.69
N SER A 15 2.94 -8.04 -4.70
CA SER A 15 2.96 -9.48 -4.90
C SER A 15 3.70 -10.21 -3.77
N GLN A 16 4.84 -9.67 -3.33
CA GLN A 16 5.58 -10.20 -2.17
C GLN A 16 4.75 -10.11 -0.89
N LEU A 17 4.05 -8.99 -0.66
CA LEU A 17 3.20 -8.83 0.51
C LEU A 17 2.08 -9.89 0.53
N ARG A 18 1.41 -10.14 -0.60
CA ARG A 18 0.37 -11.18 -0.70
C ARG A 18 0.92 -12.59 -0.46
N ALA A 19 2.11 -12.88 -0.97
CA ALA A 19 2.73 -14.20 -0.82
C ALA A 19 3.14 -14.47 0.64
N ASN A 20 3.71 -13.46 1.31
CA ASN A 20 4.31 -13.59 2.63
C ASN A 20 3.33 -13.32 3.79
N HIS A 21 2.24 -12.58 3.54
CA HIS A 21 1.25 -12.20 4.55
C HIS A 21 -0.16 -12.60 4.13
N ARG A 22 -0.53 -13.85 4.37
CA ARG A 22 -1.87 -14.41 4.06
C ARG A 22 -2.96 -13.98 5.05
N GLY A 23 -2.61 -13.28 6.12
CA GLY A 23 -3.54 -12.83 7.14
C GLY A 23 -2.89 -11.91 8.16
N GLY A 24 -3.73 -11.31 9.01
CA GLY A 24 -3.31 -10.30 9.98
C GLY A 24 -3.23 -8.90 9.37
N THR A 25 -2.63 -7.98 10.12
CA THR A 25 -2.45 -6.58 9.72
C THR A 25 -0.97 -6.24 9.71
N ILE A 26 -0.51 -5.62 8.65
CA ILE A 26 0.85 -5.11 8.50
C ILE A 26 0.82 -3.59 8.34
N LEU A 27 1.88 -2.93 8.80
CA LEU A 27 2.12 -1.51 8.54
C LEU A 27 3.27 -1.38 7.55
N VAL A 28 3.01 -0.69 6.43
CA VAL A 28 4.01 -0.30 5.46
C VAL A 28 4.23 1.20 5.61
N VAL A 29 5.48 1.61 5.82
CA VAL A 29 5.88 3.02 5.91
C VAL A 29 6.75 3.33 4.71
N GLY A 30 6.44 4.42 4.02
CA GLY A 30 7.14 4.87 2.81
C GLY A 30 7.00 6.36 2.61
N HIS A 31 7.18 6.81 1.37
CA HIS A 31 7.22 8.23 0.99
C HIS A 31 6.01 8.62 0.12
N SER A 32 5.86 9.93 -0.12
CA SER A 32 4.82 10.53 -0.96
C SER A 32 4.73 9.93 -2.36
N ASN A 33 5.87 9.52 -2.91
CA ASN A 33 5.98 8.94 -4.24
C ASN A 33 5.94 7.40 -4.28
N THR A 34 5.82 6.71 -3.14
CA THR A 34 5.81 5.23 -3.10
C THR A 34 4.56 4.67 -2.45
N VAL A 35 4.08 5.28 -1.36
CA VAL A 35 2.89 4.80 -0.63
C VAL A 35 1.63 4.77 -1.51
N PRO A 36 1.32 5.82 -2.31
CA PRO A 36 0.13 5.78 -3.17
C PRO A 36 0.18 4.64 -4.18
N ASP A 37 1.32 4.44 -4.84
CA ASP A 37 1.49 3.39 -5.85
C ASP A 37 1.38 1.97 -5.26
N ILE A 38 1.94 1.76 -4.06
CA ILE A 38 1.79 0.50 -3.32
C ILE A 38 0.32 0.27 -2.95
N ALA A 39 -0.37 1.29 -2.45
CA ALA A 39 -1.80 1.20 -2.12
C ALA A 39 -2.65 0.92 -3.37
N ALA A 40 -2.32 1.52 -4.51
CA ALA A 40 -2.98 1.28 -5.78
C ALA A 40 -2.78 -0.16 -6.25
N ALA A 41 -1.54 -0.67 -6.20
CA ALA A 41 -1.22 -2.04 -6.57
C ALA A 41 -1.91 -3.08 -5.66
N LEU A 42 -1.98 -2.82 -4.34
CA LEU A 42 -2.67 -3.71 -3.41
C LEU A 42 -4.19 -3.65 -3.57
N SER A 43 -4.76 -2.47 -3.77
CA SER A 43 -6.21 -2.31 -3.88
C SER A 43 -6.77 -2.57 -5.27
N GLN A 44 -5.93 -2.60 -6.30
CA GLN A 44 -6.35 -2.62 -7.72
C GLN A 44 -7.23 -1.40 -8.07
N ARG A 45 -6.96 -0.25 -7.43
CA ARG A 45 -7.66 1.02 -7.66
C ARG A 45 -6.64 2.13 -7.87
N ALA A 46 -6.95 3.09 -8.73
CA ALA A 46 -6.12 4.28 -8.86
C ALA A 46 -6.12 5.09 -7.57
N THR A 47 -4.97 5.61 -7.19
CA THR A 47 -4.80 6.59 -6.12
C THR A 47 -4.45 7.95 -6.71
N GLU A 48 -4.92 9.02 -6.07
CA GLU A 48 -4.47 10.36 -6.42
C GLU A 48 -2.99 10.55 -6.06
N PRO A 49 -2.23 11.33 -6.86
CA PRO A 49 -0.90 11.77 -6.50
C PRO A 49 -0.88 12.39 -5.10
N MET A 50 0.20 12.15 -4.36
CA MET A 50 0.42 12.74 -3.04
C MET A 50 1.54 13.79 -3.15
N PRO A 51 1.23 15.08 -2.92
CA PRO A 51 2.27 16.11 -2.82
C PRO A 51 3.29 15.79 -1.73
N GLU A 52 4.53 16.25 -1.90
CA GLU A 52 5.64 15.95 -0.97
C GLU A 52 5.39 16.53 0.43
N GLU A 53 4.69 17.65 0.51
CA GLU A 53 4.29 18.34 1.73
C GLU A 53 3.11 17.68 2.47
N THR A 54 2.59 16.55 1.97
CA THR A 54 1.50 15.81 2.62
C THR A 54 2.07 14.78 3.60
N PHE A 55 1.80 14.97 4.90
CA PHE A 55 2.33 14.12 5.97
C PHE A 55 1.25 13.35 6.75
N ASP A 56 -0.03 13.68 6.52
CA ASP A 56 -1.18 13.23 7.31
C ASP A 56 -1.96 12.06 6.69
N ARG A 57 -1.51 11.55 5.53
CA ARG A 57 -2.29 10.58 4.76
C ARG A 57 -2.03 9.14 5.19
N LEU A 58 -3.10 8.43 5.53
CA LEU A 58 -3.08 6.99 5.84
C LEU A 58 -3.91 6.21 4.82
N TYR A 59 -3.29 5.22 4.18
CA TYR A 59 -3.96 4.32 3.25
C TYR A 59 -4.25 3.00 3.96
N ARG A 60 -5.53 2.64 4.08
CA ARG A 60 -5.96 1.36 4.63
C ARG A 60 -6.52 0.49 3.51
N VAL A 61 -5.78 -0.56 3.19
CA VAL A 61 -6.18 -1.57 2.19
C VAL A 61 -6.63 -2.83 2.90
N THR A 62 -7.83 -3.31 2.58
CA THR A 62 -8.29 -4.64 3.04
C THR A 62 -8.25 -5.59 1.86
N LEU A 63 -7.64 -6.77 2.07
CA LEU A 63 -7.60 -7.87 1.11
C LEU A 63 -8.39 -9.03 1.70
N ALA A 64 -9.58 -9.31 1.16
CA ALA A 64 -10.39 -10.43 1.58
C ALA A 64 -9.90 -11.74 0.93
N ALA A 65 -10.22 -12.87 1.55
CA ALA A 65 -9.80 -14.20 1.08
C ALA A 65 -10.41 -14.58 -0.28
N ASP A 66 -11.54 -13.97 -0.64
CA ASP A 66 -12.21 -14.13 -1.95
C ASP A 66 -11.59 -13.26 -3.06
N GLY A 67 -10.53 -12.51 -2.74
CA GLY A 67 -9.87 -11.60 -3.67
C GLY A 67 -10.47 -10.19 -3.71
N THR A 68 -11.58 -9.94 -3.01
CA THR A 68 -12.17 -8.59 -2.90
C THR A 68 -11.21 -7.65 -2.19
N THR A 69 -11.07 -6.43 -2.72
CA THR A 69 -10.22 -5.39 -2.14
C THR A 69 -11.03 -4.15 -1.78
N THR A 70 -10.65 -3.50 -0.68
CA THR A 70 -11.15 -2.16 -0.35
C THR A 70 -9.99 -1.23 -0.08
N LEU A 71 -10.19 0.05 -0.39
CA LEU A 71 -9.25 1.12 -0.13
C LEU A 71 -9.98 2.26 0.57
N ILE A 72 -9.49 2.63 1.74
CA ILE A 72 -9.89 3.82 2.50
C ILE A 72 -8.66 4.71 2.62
N VAL A 73 -8.85 6.01 2.39
CA VAL A 73 -7.79 7.02 2.53
C VAL A 73 -8.24 7.99 3.60
N ASP A 74 -7.52 8.00 4.72
CA ASP A 74 -7.77 8.84 5.88
C ASP A 74 -6.74 10.00 5.93
N ARG A 75 -7.09 11.10 6.61
CA ARG A 75 -6.25 12.28 6.86
C ARG A 75 -6.37 12.68 8.33
N TYR A 76 -5.29 13.12 8.96
CA TYR A 76 -5.19 13.38 10.41
C TYR A 76 -4.60 14.74 10.78
#